data_AF-A0A938L0L1-F1
#
_entry.id   AF-A0A938L0L1-F1
#
_cell.length_a   1.000
_cell.length_b   1.000
_cell.length_c   1.000
_cell.angle_alpha   90.00
_cell.angle_beta   90.00
_cell.angle_gamma   90.00
#
_symmetry.space_group_name_H-M   'P 1'
#
loop_
_entity.id
_entity.type
_entity.pdbx_description
1 polymer ?
#
loop_
_entity_poly.entity_id
_entity_poly.type
_entity_poly.pdbx_seq_one_letter_code
_entity_poly.pdbx_strand_id
1 'polypeptide(L)'
;MSSPTSALEALARSKRCRNIADAVLLVAVLTFGIVYAYLGDSLALKHTGMPAKAAQASPTGTQVAALPQAEEGTPVLEPEDASAAPPDPTPQNDLQRRIAGVGEGLGDTVCGRNIGDAVYVSLTEASRMVGADQRWDKGKQAGVLISDSGLVRLAADSSRASVNEAPRQLSGPVRLVNGEPFIPVRALAELYDASTSQDSVTGLTRVALGEKTFSVAVPERLFKIEICRGERWLRVFYAGKLAKEYPICSGAGDNTPVGHFHIQNKAVWPSWRAYWGELIP
;
A
#
# COMPACT_ATOMS: atom_id res chain seq x y z
N MET A 1 45.71 28.16 -36.41
CA MET A 1 44.66 27.17 -36.11
C MET A 1 45.34 26.03 -35.39
N SER A 2 45.13 25.93 -34.07
CA SER A 2 45.89 25.05 -33.16
C SER A 2 44.90 24.12 -32.45
N SER A 3 45.13 22.81 -32.57
CA SER A 3 44.19 21.75 -32.16
C SER A 3 44.07 21.58 -30.63
N PRO A 4 42.90 21.14 -30.11
CA PRO A 4 42.60 21.05 -28.68
C PRO A 4 42.96 19.67 -28.08
N THR A 5 44.19 19.20 -28.23
CA THR A 5 44.62 17.86 -27.75
C THR A 5 45.57 17.90 -26.55
N SER A 6 45.92 19.08 -26.02
CA SER A 6 46.95 19.20 -24.96
C SER A 6 46.42 19.24 -23.51
N ALA A 7 45.11 19.38 -23.29
CA ALA A 7 44.55 19.52 -21.94
C ALA A 7 44.34 18.18 -21.20
N LEU A 8 44.12 17.08 -21.94
CA LEU A 8 43.88 15.76 -21.35
C LEU A 8 45.19 15.04 -20.96
N GLU A 9 46.28 15.26 -21.69
CA GLU A 9 47.59 14.69 -21.33
C GLU A 9 48.24 15.38 -20.11
N ALA A 10 47.83 16.61 -19.79
CA ALA A 10 48.33 17.35 -18.63
C ALA A 10 47.78 16.82 -17.29
N LEU A 11 46.60 16.17 -17.28
CA LEU A 11 45.99 15.62 -16.07
C LEU A 11 46.53 14.24 -15.67
N ALA A 12 47.15 13.50 -16.59
CA ALA A 12 47.67 12.15 -16.35
C ALA A 12 49.05 12.10 -15.65
N ARG A 13 49.75 13.25 -15.50
CA ARG A 13 51.11 13.31 -14.93
C ARG A 13 51.19 13.78 -13.47
N SER A 14 50.07 14.06 -12.81
CA SER A 14 50.08 14.54 -11.43
C SER A 14 50.23 13.38 -10.43
N LYS A 15 51.32 13.41 -9.63
CA LYS A 15 51.67 12.47 -8.53
C LYS A 15 50.63 12.37 -7.39
N ARG A 16 49.41 12.90 -7.52
CA ARG A 16 48.34 12.84 -6.51
C ARG A 16 47.47 11.58 -6.58
N CYS A 17 47.63 10.71 -7.58
CA CYS A 17 46.74 9.55 -7.76
C CYS A 17 46.98 8.36 -6.83
N ARG A 18 48.01 8.35 -5.97
CA ARG A 18 48.19 7.24 -4.99
C ARG A 18 47.21 7.30 -3.81
N ASN A 19 46.72 8.48 -3.44
CA ASN A 19 45.84 8.62 -2.27
C ASN A 19 44.38 8.22 -2.56
N ILE A 20 43.96 8.18 -3.83
CA ILE A 20 42.57 7.88 -4.18
C ILE A 20 42.33 6.36 -4.22
N ALA A 21 43.30 5.58 -4.70
CA ALA A 21 43.20 4.13 -4.69
C ALA A 21 43.13 3.57 -3.26
N ASP A 22 43.96 4.10 -2.34
CA ASP A 22 43.94 3.71 -0.93
C ASP A 22 42.64 4.16 -0.22
N ALA A 23 42.10 5.33 -0.57
CA ALA A 23 40.82 5.78 -0.03
C ALA A 23 39.63 4.92 -0.50
N VAL A 24 39.63 4.48 -1.77
CA VAL A 24 38.59 3.60 -2.30
C VAL A 24 38.68 2.19 -1.70
N LEU A 25 39.89 1.67 -1.47
CA LEU A 25 40.08 0.37 -0.82
C LEU A 25 39.62 0.40 0.65
N LEU A 26 39.86 1.49 1.37
CA LEU A 26 39.46 1.64 2.78
C LEU A 26 37.93 1.72 2.94
N VAL A 27 37.24 2.39 2.01
CA VAL A 27 35.76 2.45 2.00
C VAL A 27 35.16 1.09 1.63
N ALA A 28 35.79 0.35 0.71
CA ALA A 28 35.33 -1.00 0.34
C ALA A 28 35.47 -2.00 1.51
N VAL A 29 36.56 -1.94 2.29
CA VAL A 29 36.76 -2.80 3.47
C VAL A 29 35.77 -2.46 4.60
N LEU A 30 35.49 -1.17 4.83
CA LEU A 30 34.53 -0.74 5.85
C LEU A 30 33.08 -1.13 5.51
N THR A 31 32.70 -1.07 4.23
CA THR A 31 31.36 -1.45 3.78
C THR A 31 31.14 -2.97 3.79
N PHE A 32 32.16 -3.77 3.47
CA PHE A 32 32.06 -5.24 3.54
C PHE A 32 32.01 -5.78 4.98
N GLY A 33 32.72 -5.12 5.92
CA GLY A 33 32.70 -5.51 7.34
C GLY A 33 31.35 -5.29 8.03
N ILE A 34 30.63 -4.22 7.66
CA ILE A 34 29.31 -3.89 8.24
C ILE A 34 28.22 -4.86 7.75
N VAL A 35 28.30 -5.31 6.49
CA VAL A 35 27.34 -6.28 5.95
C VAL A 35 27.47 -7.66 6.61
N TYR A 36 28.69 -8.08 6.97
CA TYR A 36 28.89 -9.37 7.66
C TYR A 36 28.45 -9.36 9.13
N ALA A 37 28.54 -8.22 9.82
CA ALA A 37 28.05 -8.10 11.20
C ALA A 37 26.52 -8.22 11.29
N TYR A 38 25.78 -7.74 10.28
CA TYR A 38 24.32 -7.80 10.26
C TYR A 38 23.73 -9.15 9.84
N LEU A 39 24.50 -9.99 9.13
CA LEU A 39 24.06 -11.34 8.74
C LEU A 39 24.35 -12.42 9.80
N GLY A 40 25.23 -12.13 10.77
CA GLY A 40 25.56 -13.07 11.86
C GLY A 40 24.51 -13.17 12.97
N ASP A 41 23.78 -12.08 13.25
CA ASP A 41 22.84 -12.03 14.39
C ASP A 41 21.45 -12.63 14.10
N SER A 42 21.11 -12.90 12.83
CA SER A 42 19.79 -13.47 12.47
C SER A 42 19.67 -14.99 12.61
N LEU A 43 20.73 -15.72 12.97
CA LEU A 43 20.70 -17.20 13.09
C LEU A 43 20.72 -17.73 14.53
N ALA A 44 20.60 -16.86 15.54
CA ALA A 44 20.68 -17.26 16.95
C ALA A 44 19.46 -16.81 17.77
N LEU A 45 18.25 -17.23 17.40
CA LEU A 45 17.16 -17.30 18.39
C LEU A 45 16.64 -18.73 18.60
N LYS A 46 17.09 -19.23 19.74
CA LYS A 46 16.86 -20.52 20.38
C LYS A 46 15.38 -20.86 20.57
N HIS A 47 15.08 -22.12 20.24
CA HIS A 47 14.09 -22.94 20.90
C HIS A 47 14.15 -22.83 22.44
N THR A 48 13.06 -22.34 23.03
CA THR A 48 12.62 -22.64 24.41
C THR A 48 11.08 -22.70 24.29
N GLY A 49 10.40 -23.83 24.46
CA GLY A 49 10.48 -24.75 25.58
C GLY A 49 9.48 -24.29 26.65
N MET A 50 8.19 -24.58 26.47
CA MET A 50 7.21 -24.46 27.56
C MET A 50 6.24 -25.64 27.60
N PRO A 51 5.82 -26.04 28.83
CA PRO A 51 5.29 -27.37 29.11
C PRO A 51 3.80 -27.51 28.85
N ALA A 52 3.43 -28.72 28.43
CA ALA A 52 2.06 -29.20 28.38
C ALA A 52 1.48 -29.29 29.81
N LYS A 53 0.40 -28.54 30.05
CA LYS A 53 -0.47 -28.75 31.22
C LYS A 53 -1.66 -29.58 30.77
N ALA A 54 -1.65 -30.85 31.19
CA ALA A 54 -2.76 -31.77 31.05
C ALA A 54 -3.98 -31.27 31.84
N ALA A 55 -5.13 -31.20 31.19
CA ALA A 55 -6.43 -31.19 31.84
C ALA A 55 -7.23 -32.36 31.26
N GLN A 56 -7.35 -33.41 32.07
CA GLN A 56 -8.26 -34.52 31.86
C GLN A 56 -9.70 -34.01 31.97
N ALA A 57 -10.53 -34.31 30.97
CA ALA A 57 -11.97 -34.39 31.12
C ALA A 57 -12.44 -35.67 30.44
N SER A 58 -13.01 -36.58 31.24
CA SER A 58 -13.61 -37.83 30.79
C SER A 58 -14.85 -37.61 29.92
N PRO A 59 -15.21 -38.59 29.06
CA PRO A 59 -16.23 -38.43 28.05
C PRO A 59 -17.63 -38.71 28.62
N THR A 60 -18.53 -37.74 28.55
CA THR A 60 -19.97 -38.02 28.64
C THR A 60 -20.46 -38.30 27.24
N GLY A 61 -20.87 -39.55 27.02
CA GLY A 61 -21.40 -40.03 25.75
C GLY A 61 -22.63 -39.24 25.32
N THR A 62 -22.57 -38.70 24.11
CA THR A 62 -23.74 -38.24 23.36
C THR A 62 -23.90 -39.18 22.18
N GLN A 63 -25.03 -39.87 22.16
CA GLN A 63 -25.42 -40.82 21.12
C GLN A 63 -25.48 -40.13 19.76
N VAL A 64 -24.84 -40.79 18.78
CA VAL A 64 -24.96 -40.48 17.36
C VAL A 64 -26.38 -40.80 16.93
N ALA A 65 -27.20 -39.78 16.69
CA ALA A 65 -28.45 -39.92 15.98
C ALA A 65 -28.14 -40.27 14.52
N ALA A 66 -28.73 -41.38 14.06
CA ALA A 66 -28.59 -41.90 12.72
C ALA A 66 -29.07 -40.88 11.66
N LEU A 67 -28.26 -40.71 10.61
CA LEU A 67 -28.65 -40.05 9.37
C LEU A 67 -29.78 -40.85 8.71
N PRO A 68 -30.93 -40.25 8.37
CA PRO A 68 -31.90 -40.90 7.50
C PRO A 68 -31.32 -41.04 6.09
N GLN A 69 -31.46 -42.24 5.55
CA GLN A 69 -31.03 -42.63 4.22
C GLN A 69 -31.77 -41.85 3.13
N ALA A 70 -31.07 -41.67 2.02
CA ALA A 70 -31.57 -41.11 0.77
C ALA A 70 -32.80 -41.88 0.27
N GLU A 71 -33.86 -41.15 -0.05
CA GLU A 71 -34.88 -41.63 -0.98
C GLU A 71 -34.67 -40.97 -2.34
N GLU A 72 -34.56 -41.85 -3.33
CA GLU A 72 -34.50 -41.60 -4.75
C GLU A 72 -35.80 -40.99 -5.28
N GLY A 73 -35.69 -40.14 -6.30
CA GLY A 73 -36.84 -39.79 -7.15
C GLY A 73 -36.92 -38.33 -7.54
N THR A 74 -35.97 -37.83 -8.34
CA THR A 74 -36.19 -36.61 -9.12
C THR A 74 -36.64 -37.01 -10.54
N PRO A 75 -37.81 -36.58 -11.02
CA PRO A 75 -38.19 -36.78 -12.41
C PRO A 75 -37.30 -35.91 -13.31
N VAL A 76 -36.72 -36.53 -14.32
CA VAL A 76 -35.98 -35.85 -15.40
C VAL A 76 -36.99 -35.06 -16.22
N LEU A 77 -36.97 -33.74 -16.09
CA LEU A 77 -37.64 -32.83 -17.03
C LEU A 77 -36.65 -32.51 -18.16
N GLU A 78 -37.12 -32.73 -19.40
CA GLU A 78 -36.43 -32.32 -20.61
C GLU A 78 -36.24 -30.79 -20.64
N PRO A 79 -35.11 -30.29 -21.18
CA PRO A 79 -34.86 -28.86 -21.26
C PRO A 79 -35.73 -28.25 -22.38
N GLU A 80 -36.78 -27.53 -22.02
CA GLU A 80 -37.41 -26.57 -22.92
C GLU A 80 -36.42 -25.43 -23.22
N ASP A 81 -36.34 -25.07 -24.50
CA ASP A 81 -35.56 -23.95 -25.05
C ASP A 81 -35.88 -22.63 -24.33
N ALA A 82 -35.12 -22.34 -23.28
CA ALA A 82 -35.06 -21.02 -22.68
C ALA A 82 -34.19 -20.12 -23.56
N SER A 83 -34.87 -19.37 -24.43
CA SER A 83 -34.36 -18.14 -25.05
C SER A 83 -33.52 -17.36 -24.03
N ALA A 84 -32.21 -17.29 -24.29
CA ALA A 84 -31.24 -16.74 -23.37
C ALA A 84 -31.51 -15.25 -23.12
N ALA A 85 -32.15 -14.94 -21.99
CA ALA A 85 -31.93 -13.68 -21.31
C ALA A 85 -30.42 -13.52 -21.10
N PRO A 86 -29.87 -12.30 -21.19
CA PRO A 86 -28.44 -12.08 -20.99
C PRO A 86 -28.01 -12.67 -19.64
N PRO A 87 -26.84 -13.34 -19.57
CA PRO A 87 -26.41 -14.00 -18.35
C PRO A 87 -26.37 -13.01 -17.20
N ASP A 88 -26.98 -13.39 -16.08
CA ASP A 88 -26.89 -12.67 -14.82
C ASP A 88 -25.40 -12.39 -14.51
N PRO A 89 -25.06 -11.18 -14.04
CA PRO A 89 -23.68 -10.85 -13.76
C PRO A 89 -23.13 -11.78 -12.69
N THR A 90 -22.03 -12.48 -13.02
CA THR A 90 -21.39 -13.39 -12.08
C THR A 90 -21.07 -12.66 -10.76
N PRO A 91 -21.20 -13.34 -9.59
CA PRO A 91 -20.98 -12.73 -8.27
C PRO A 91 -19.62 -12.03 -8.11
N GLN A 92 -18.64 -12.47 -8.91
CA GLN A 92 -17.26 -11.98 -8.94
C GLN A 92 -17.15 -10.55 -9.49
N ASN A 93 -18.09 -10.11 -10.32
CA ASN A 93 -18.12 -8.77 -10.91
C ASN A 93 -19.08 -7.80 -10.20
N ASP A 94 -19.94 -8.28 -9.31
CA ASP A 94 -20.91 -7.44 -8.61
C ASP A 94 -20.25 -6.47 -7.62
N LEU A 95 -19.28 -6.92 -6.81
CA LEU A 95 -18.55 -6.02 -5.91
C LEU A 95 -17.81 -4.93 -6.70
N GLN A 96 -17.13 -5.33 -7.79
CA GLN A 96 -16.41 -4.38 -8.65
C GLN A 96 -17.34 -3.34 -9.26
N ARG A 97 -18.51 -3.76 -9.76
CA ARG A 97 -19.54 -2.87 -10.29
C ARG A 97 -20.03 -1.88 -9.24
N ARG A 98 -20.28 -2.34 -8.01
CA ARG A 98 -20.75 -1.48 -6.91
C ARG A 98 -19.69 -0.50 -6.46
N ILE A 99 -18.43 -0.93 -6.39
CA ILE A 99 -17.28 -0.04 -6.13
C ILE A 99 -17.17 1.01 -7.23
N ALA A 100 -17.27 0.62 -8.50
CA ALA A 100 -17.22 1.54 -9.63
C ALA A 100 -18.34 2.60 -9.54
N GLY A 101 -19.58 2.17 -9.27
CA GLY A 101 -20.70 3.10 -9.08
C GLY A 101 -20.53 4.06 -7.90
N VAL A 102 -19.89 3.62 -6.81
CA VAL A 102 -19.53 4.55 -5.71
C VAL A 102 -18.40 5.49 -6.14
N GLY A 103 -17.43 4.99 -6.91
CA GLY A 103 -16.27 5.72 -7.40
C GLY A 103 -16.61 6.89 -8.33
N GLU A 104 -17.63 6.75 -9.18
CA GLU A 104 -18.11 7.82 -10.06
C GLU A 104 -18.53 9.09 -9.30
N GLY A 105 -18.97 8.94 -8.04
CA GLY A 105 -19.36 10.07 -7.19
C GLY A 105 -18.21 10.78 -6.48
N LEU A 106 -16.95 10.35 -6.66
CA LEU A 106 -15.79 10.90 -5.91
C LEU A 106 -15.12 12.10 -6.61
N GLY A 107 -15.50 12.40 -7.85
CA GLY A 107 -14.97 13.52 -8.63
C GLY A 107 -13.52 13.31 -9.07
N ASP A 108 -12.81 14.41 -9.33
CA ASP A 108 -11.40 14.41 -9.74
C ASP A 108 -10.51 13.85 -8.63
N THR A 109 -10.23 12.56 -8.76
CA THR A 109 -9.53 11.78 -7.75
C THR A 109 -8.11 11.47 -8.21
N VAL A 110 -7.14 11.70 -7.34
CA VAL A 110 -5.74 11.30 -7.52
C VAL A 110 -5.36 10.22 -6.53
N CYS A 111 -4.50 9.30 -6.94
CA CYS A 111 -4.04 8.22 -6.08
C CYS A 111 -2.99 8.73 -5.09
N GLY A 112 -3.27 8.56 -3.81
CA GLY A 112 -2.34 8.77 -2.71
C GLY A 112 -1.87 7.46 -2.10
N ARG A 113 -0.88 7.56 -1.22
CA ARG A 113 -0.32 6.45 -0.45
C ARG A 113 -0.05 6.88 0.99
N ASN A 114 -0.26 5.99 1.94
CA ASN A 114 0.24 6.19 3.30
C ASN A 114 1.74 5.86 3.37
N ILE A 115 2.54 6.80 3.87
CA ILE A 115 3.94 6.55 4.23
C ILE A 115 4.13 7.05 5.67
N GLY A 116 4.18 6.10 6.62
CA GLY A 116 4.00 6.42 8.03
C GLY A 116 2.61 6.99 8.29
N ASP A 117 2.52 8.07 9.06
CA ASP A 117 1.25 8.69 9.45
C ASP A 117 0.72 9.75 8.46
N ALA A 118 1.48 10.03 7.40
CA ALA A 118 1.14 11.05 6.41
C ALA A 118 0.70 10.46 5.07
N VAL A 119 -0.19 11.20 4.41
CA VAL A 119 -0.63 10.92 3.04
C VAL A 119 0.32 11.58 2.07
N TYR A 120 0.79 10.80 1.11
CA TYR A 120 1.67 11.24 0.04
C TYR A 120 1.00 11.08 -1.31
N VAL A 121 1.35 11.94 -2.24
CA VAL A 121 1.01 11.83 -3.67
C VAL A 121 2.31 11.77 -4.47
N SER A 122 2.29 11.10 -5.62
CA SER A 122 3.46 11.12 -6.50
C SER A 122 3.70 12.55 -6.99
N LEU A 123 4.94 12.88 -7.29
CA LEU A 123 5.28 14.19 -7.81
C LEU A 123 4.58 14.47 -9.15
N THR A 124 4.32 13.42 -9.93
CA THR A 124 3.56 13.46 -11.20
C THR A 124 2.12 13.90 -10.98
N GLU A 125 1.42 13.31 -10.01
CA GLU A 125 0.05 13.71 -9.69
C GLU A 125 0.02 15.11 -9.07
N ALA A 126 0.97 15.41 -8.17
CA ALA A 126 1.11 16.75 -7.60
C ALA A 126 1.30 17.81 -8.69
N SER A 127 2.17 17.58 -9.68
CA SER A 127 2.42 18.52 -10.77
C SER A 127 1.17 18.73 -11.62
N ARG A 128 0.42 17.66 -11.91
CA ARG A 128 -0.88 17.75 -12.60
C ARG A 128 -1.88 18.58 -11.80
N MET A 129 -2.00 18.37 -10.49
CA MET A 129 -2.94 19.11 -9.63
C MET A 129 -2.66 20.62 -9.65
N VAL A 130 -1.38 21.02 -9.59
CA VAL A 130 -0.97 22.43 -9.56
C VAL A 130 -0.78 23.04 -10.97
N GLY A 131 -0.92 22.25 -12.04
CA GLY A 131 -0.66 22.70 -13.40
C GLY A 131 0.82 23.04 -13.65
N ALA A 132 1.74 22.28 -13.07
CA ALA A 132 3.18 22.47 -13.21
C ALA A 132 3.81 21.42 -14.14
N ASP A 133 4.83 21.86 -14.88
CA ASP A 133 5.78 20.97 -15.55
C ASP A 133 6.78 20.44 -14.53
N GLN A 134 6.99 19.12 -14.53
CA GLN A 134 7.95 18.45 -13.66
C GLN A 134 9.24 18.10 -14.40
N ARG A 135 10.38 18.38 -13.77
CA ARG A 135 11.71 17.89 -14.16
C ARG A 135 12.37 17.21 -12.97
N TRP A 136 12.51 15.88 -13.02
CA TRP A 136 13.19 15.12 -11.98
C TRP A 136 14.49 14.51 -12.50
N ASP A 137 15.60 14.78 -11.82
CA ASP A 137 16.91 14.19 -12.09
C ASP A 137 17.13 12.99 -11.16
N LYS A 138 17.07 11.77 -11.72
CA LYS A 138 17.27 10.53 -10.96
C LYS A 138 18.68 10.40 -10.39
N GLY A 139 19.69 10.97 -11.04
CA GLY A 139 21.09 10.91 -10.59
C GLY A 139 21.36 11.82 -9.41
N LYS A 140 20.77 13.02 -9.41
CA LYS A 140 20.86 13.97 -8.28
C LYS A 140 19.79 13.77 -7.21
N GLN A 141 18.81 12.91 -7.49
CA GLN A 141 17.61 12.72 -6.65
C GLN A 141 16.95 14.04 -6.25
N ALA A 142 16.85 14.94 -7.23
CA ALA A 142 16.28 16.26 -7.04
C ALA A 142 15.48 16.66 -8.26
N GLY A 143 14.52 17.56 -8.08
CA GLY A 143 13.68 18.01 -9.16
C GLY A 143 13.12 19.40 -8.96
N VAL A 144 12.47 19.86 -10.03
CA VAL A 144 11.88 21.17 -10.15
C VAL A 144 10.46 21.04 -10.67
N LEU A 145 9.54 21.77 -10.05
CA LEU A 145 8.20 22.04 -10.59
C LEU A 145 8.18 23.47 -11.12
N ILE A 146 7.70 23.65 -12.34
CA ILE A 146 7.63 24.94 -13.02
C ILE A 146 6.16 25.22 -13.33
N SER A 147 5.62 26.31 -12.78
CA SER A 147 4.22 26.72 -12.96
C SER A 147 4.13 28.24 -13.07
N ASP A 148 2.94 28.76 -13.35
CA ASP A 148 2.67 30.20 -13.35
C ASP A 148 2.91 30.85 -11.98
N SER A 149 2.77 30.08 -10.90
CA SER A 149 3.07 30.52 -9.52
C SER A 149 4.58 30.60 -9.21
N GLY A 150 5.41 30.06 -10.10
CA GLY A 150 6.86 30.11 -10.01
C GLY A 150 7.53 28.75 -10.00
N LEU A 151 8.78 28.76 -9.51
CA LEU A 151 9.71 27.62 -9.54
C LEU A 151 9.85 27.02 -8.15
N VAL A 152 9.54 25.73 -8.03
CA VAL A 152 9.69 24.97 -6.79
C VAL A 152 10.79 23.94 -6.94
N ARG A 153 11.80 23.95 -6.05
CA ARG A 153 12.87 22.93 -6.01
C ARG A 153 12.68 21.99 -4.85
N LEU A 154 12.85 20.70 -5.14
CA LEU A 154 12.65 19.59 -4.21
C LEU A 154 13.84 18.63 -4.29
N ALA A 155 14.18 17.99 -3.18
CA ALA A 155 15.20 16.96 -3.12
C ALA A 155 14.68 15.75 -2.34
N ALA A 156 15.05 14.55 -2.76
CA ALA A 156 14.71 13.31 -2.08
C ALA A 156 15.23 13.31 -0.64
N ASP A 157 14.46 12.72 0.25
CA ASP A 157 14.68 12.59 1.69
C ASP A 157 14.93 13.92 2.43
N SER A 158 14.64 15.04 1.78
CA SER A 158 14.70 16.38 2.34
C SER A 158 13.31 16.89 2.66
N SER A 159 13.14 17.43 3.88
CA SER A 159 11.97 18.23 4.26
C SER A 159 12.16 19.72 3.93
N ARG A 160 13.19 20.08 3.17
CA ARG A 160 13.45 21.44 2.73
C ARG A 160 13.23 21.54 1.24
N ALA A 161 12.46 22.54 0.85
CA ALA A 161 12.23 22.94 -0.52
C ALA A 161 12.66 24.40 -0.72
N SER A 162 12.63 24.88 -1.95
CA SER A 162 12.62 26.32 -2.21
C SER A 162 11.53 26.69 -3.19
N VAL A 163 10.88 27.83 -2.96
CA VAL A 163 9.86 28.42 -3.83
C VAL A 163 10.38 29.78 -4.25
N ASN A 164 10.64 29.97 -5.55
CA ASN A 164 11.26 31.18 -6.07
C ASN A 164 12.55 31.55 -5.30
N GLU A 165 13.41 30.55 -5.09
CA GLU A 165 14.67 30.61 -4.34
C GLU A 165 14.55 30.83 -2.83
N ALA A 166 13.39 31.22 -2.32
CA ALA A 166 13.15 31.32 -0.89
C ALA A 166 12.98 29.92 -0.27
N PRO A 167 13.73 29.58 0.81
CA PRO A 167 13.63 28.28 1.45
C PRO A 167 12.26 28.09 2.12
N ARG A 168 11.70 26.88 2.02
CA ARG A 168 10.46 26.46 2.66
C ARG A 168 10.66 25.15 3.40
N GLN A 169 10.07 25.05 4.58
CA GLN A 169 10.05 23.84 5.37
C GLN A 169 8.79 23.05 5.04
N LEU A 170 8.96 21.77 4.78
CA LEU A 170 7.88 20.84 4.50
C LEU A 170 7.44 20.11 5.77
N SER A 171 6.17 19.75 5.83
CA SER A 171 5.55 18.87 6.84
C SER A 171 6.17 17.47 6.91
N GLY A 172 6.85 17.05 5.84
CA GLY A 172 7.59 15.80 5.79
C GLY A 172 8.60 15.80 4.64
N PRO A 173 9.57 14.87 4.65
CA PRO A 173 10.55 14.76 3.58
C PRO A 173 9.91 14.22 2.29
N VAL A 174 10.44 14.61 1.14
CA VAL A 174 10.13 13.95 -0.14
C VAL A 174 10.62 12.50 -0.07
N ARG A 175 9.77 11.52 -0.38
CA ARG A 175 10.13 10.09 -0.29
C ARG A 175 10.31 9.49 -1.67
N LEU A 176 11.32 8.63 -1.81
CA LEU A 176 11.44 7.77 -2.99
C LEU A 176 10.80 6.43 -2.72
N VAL A 177 9.78 6.07 -3.49
CA VAL A 177 9.17 4.73 -3.44
C VAL A 177 9.33 4.09 -4.81
N ASN A 178 10.05 2.98 -4.87
CA ASN A 178 10.41 2.31 -6.14
C ASN A 178 11.08 3.26 -7.16
N GLY A 179 11.86 4.24 -6.67
CA GLY A 179 12.55 5.23 -7.49
C GLY A 179 11.68 6.38 -8.01
N GLU A 180 10.40 6.43 -7.63
CA GLU A 180 9.51 7.55 -7.93
C GLU A 180 9.41 8.51 -6.72
N PRO A 181 9.50 9.83 -6.93
CA PRO A 181 9.35 10.82 -5.87
C PRO A 181 7.89 11.01 -5.45
N PHE A 182 7.66 11.02 -4.15
CA PHE A 182 6.40 11.26 -3.48
C PHE A 182 6.54 12.45 -2.52
N ILE A 183 5.57 13.36 -2.52
CA ILE A 183 5.54 14.50 -1.60
C ILE A 183 4.35 14.37 -0.64
N PRO A 184 4.46 14.85 0.61
CA PRO A 184 3.32 14.91 1.51
C PRO A 184 2.21 15.76 0.90
N VAL A 185 0.94 15.35 1.00
CA VAL A 185 -0.19 16.14 0.50
C VAL A 185 -0.25 17.52 1.16
N ARG A 186 0.09 17.60 2.45
CA ARG A 186 0.18 18.86 3.18
C ARG A 186 1.27 19.80 2.63
N ALA A 187 2.30 19.27 1.97
CA ALA A 187 3.31 20.08 1.30
C ALA A 187 2.73 20.92 0.17
N LEU A 188 1.59 20.53 -0.43
CA LEU A 188 0.92 21.36 -1.42
C LEU A 188 0.45 22.69 -0.82
N ALA A 189 0.01 22.72 0.44
CA ALA A 189 -0.36 23.96 1.14
C ALA A 189 0.85 24.81 1.56
N GLU A 190 2.04 24.21 1.64
CA GLU A 190 3.28 24.89 2.03
C GLU A 190 4.02 25.47 0.82
N LEU A 191 3.86 24.81 -0.34
CA LEU A 191 4.50 25.16 -1.60
C LEU A 191 3.61 26.02 -2.49
N TYR A 192 2.31 25.81 -2.41
CA TYR A 192 1.28 26.50 -3.17
C TYR A 192 0.23 27.01 -2.17
N ASP A 193 -0.52 28.04 -2.52
CA ASP A 193 -1.60 28.59 -1.68
C ASP A 193 -2.82 27.64 -1.68
N ALA A 194 -2.60 26.42 -1.18
CA ALA A 194 -3.57 25.34 -1.15
C ALA A 194 -4.11 25.15 0.26
N SER A 195 -5.32 24.62 0.36
CA SER A 195 -5.86 24.13 1.62
C SER A 195 -6.09 22.62 1.55
N THR A 196 -5.90 21.94 2.69
CA THR A 196 -6.10 20.49 2.79
C THR A 196 -7.05 20.18 3.93
N SER A 197 -8.00 19.27 3.69
CA SER A 197 -8.92 18.77 4.71
C SER A 197 -9.11 17.27 4.54
N GLN A 198 -9.31 16.55 5.64
CA GLN A 198 -9.55 15.11 5.61
C GLN A 198 -11.00 14.82 5.97
N ASP A 199 -11.67 14.03 5.14
CA ASP A 199 -13.00 13.53 5.41
C ASP A 199 -12.90 12.23 6.21
N SER A 200 -13.36 12.27 7.46
CA SER A 200 -13.34 11.12 8.37
C SER A 200 -14.28 9.98 7.96
N VAL A 201 -15.32 10.28 7.16
CA VAL A 201 -16.33 9.30 6.75
C VAL A 201 -15.87 8.56 5.49
N THR A 202 -15.42 9.32 4.48
CA THR A 202 -14.98 8.73 3.20
C THR A 202 -13.51 8.30 3.22
N GLY A 203 -12.72 8.81 4.16
CA GLY A 203 -11.28 8.59 4.24
C GLY A 203 -10.47 9.40 3.22
N LEU A 204 -11.13 10.23 2.41
CA LEU A 204 -10.52 11.06 1.39
C LEU A 204 -9.83 12.28 2.00
N THR A 205 -8.71 12.69 1.39
CA THR A 205 -8.11 14.00 1.68
C THR A 205 -8.42 14.96 0.55
N ARG A 206 -9.19 16.01 0.82
CA ARG A 206 -9.47 17.06 -0.16
C ARG A 206 -8.33 18.08 -0.18
N VAL A 207 -7.98 18.51 -1.38
CA VAL A 207 -6.99 19.55 -1.65
C VAL A 207 -7.65 20.60 -2.51
N ALA A 208 -7.77 21.83 -2.01
CA ALA A 208 -8.25 22.96 -2.79
C ALA A 208 -7.08 23.85 -3.21
N LEU A 209 -6.96 24.12 -4.50
CA LEU A 209 -5.93 24.92 -5.17
C LEU A 209 -6.63 26.00 -5.98
N GLY A 210 -6.78 27.19 -5.38
CA GLY A 210 -7.63 28.25 -5.94
C GLY A 210 -9.07 27.77 -6.10
N GLU A 211 -9.59 27.80 -7.32
CA GLU A 211 -10.95 27.33 -7.66
C GLU A 211 -11.04 25.82 -7.89
N LYS A 212 -9.92 25.12 -8.02
CA LYS A 212 -9.88 23.67 -8.29
C LYS A 212 -9.87 22.89 -6.98
N THR A 213 -10.66 21.81 -6.93
CA THR A 213 -10.65 20.87 -5.80
C THR A 213 -10.33 19.47 -6.31
N PHE A 214 -9.42 18.80 -5.61
CA PHE A 214 -9.01 17.44 -5.89
C PHE A 214 -9.27 16.54 -4.68
N SER A 215 -9.64 15.30 -4.92
CA SER A 215 -9.76 14.26 -3.91
C SER A 215 -8.53 13.36 -3.97
N VAL A 216 -7.76 13.27 -2.89
CA VAL A 216 -6.68 12.29 -2.76
C VAL A 216 -7.23 11.02 -2.13
N ALA A 217 -7.28 9.96 -2.94
CA ALA A 217 -7.72 8.62 -2.56
C ALA A 217 -6.53 7.78 -2.10
N VAL A 218 -6.54 7.39 -0.84
CA VAL A 218 -5.60 6.40 -0.31
C VAL A 218 -6.32 5.06 -0.29
N PRO A 219 -6.00 4.10 -1.18
CA PRO A 219 -6.75 2.87 -1.32
C PRO A 219 -6.97 2.12 0.00
N GLU A 220 -5.96 2.12 0.87
CA GLU A 220 -6.00 1.47 2.19
C GLU A 220 -7.00 2.13 3.16
N ARG A 221 -7.38 3.39 2.93
CA ARG A 221 -8.36 4.14 3.73
C ARG A 221 -9.77 4.14 3.12
N LEU A 222 -9.88 3.84 1.83
CA LEU A 222 -11.18 3.81 1.14
C LEU A 222 -11.99 2.57 1.49
N PHE A 223 -11.33 1.47 1.84
CA PHE A 223 -12.01 0.25 2.23
C PHE A 223 -12.17 0.17 3.75
N LYS A 224 -13.37 -0.22 4.18
CA LYS A 224 -13.64 -0.64 5.54
C LYS A 224 -14.42 -1.95 5.49
N ILE A 225 -14.01 -2.92 6.31
CA ILE A 225 -14.74 -4.18 6.45
C ILE A 225 -15.25 -4.26 7.87
N GLU A 226 -16.55 -4.51 8.01
CA GLU A 226 -17.20 -4.76 9.29
C GLU A 226 -17.70 -6.20 9.31
N ILE A 227 -17.54 -6.87 10.44
CA ILE A 227 -17.92 -8.27 10.63
C ILE A 227 -18.78 -8.35 11.89
N CYS A 228 -20.00 -8.85 11.76
CA CYS A 228 -20.86 -9.15 12.91
C CYS A 228 -21.01 -10.66 13.07
N ARG A 229 -20.37 -11.21 14.11
CA ARG A 229 -20.47 -12.64 14.44
C ARG A 229 -21.89 -13.07 14.85
N GLY A 230 -22.63 -12.19 15.53
CA GLY A 230 -23.96 -12.47 16.05
C GLY A 230 -25.01 -12.51 14.95
N GLU A 231 -24.96 -11.55 14.03
CA GLU A 231 -25.87 -11.43 12.89
C GLU A 231 -25.37 -12.16 11.63
N ARG A 232 -24.17 -12.76 11.68
CA ARG A 232 -23.59 -13.60 10.62
C ARG A 232 -23.42 -12.91 9.27
N TRP A 233 -22.94 -11.68 9.28
CA TRP A 233 -22.62 -10.94 8.06
C TRP A 233 -21.22 -10.32 8.09
N LEU A 234 -20.71 -10.09 6.87
CA LEU A 234 -19.54 -9.27 6.57
C LEU A 234 -19.98 -8.18 5.59
N ARG A 235 -19.75 -6.92 5.96
CA ARG A 235 -20.05 -5.76 5.12
C ARG A 235 -18.75 -5.14 4.63
N VAL A 236 -18.65 -4.97 3.32
CA VAL A 236 -17.58 -4.24 2.65
C VAL A 236 -18.10 -2.85 2.35
N PHE A 237 -17.44 -1.84 2.89
CA PHE A 237 -17.66 -0.44 2.59
C PHE A 237 -16.54 0.08 1.69
N TYR A 238 -16.92 0.97 0.77
CA TYR A 238 -15.98 1.71 -0.08
C TYR A 238 -16.34 3.19 -0.01
N ALA A 239 -15.36 4.04 0.29
CA ALA A 239 -15.53 5.49 0.48
C ALA A 239 -16.70 5.83 1.41
N GLY A 240 -16.83 5.11 2.53
CA GLY A 240 -17.88 5.30 3.54
C GLY A 240 -19.27 4.76 3.16
N LYS A 241 -19.47 4.24 1.95
CA LYS A 241 -20.75 3.67 1.50
C LYS A 241 -20.70 2.14 1.53
N LEU A 242 -21.81 1.50 1.91
CA LEU A 242 -21.94 0.05 1.85
C LEU A 242 -21.85 -0.40 0.38
N ALA A 243 -20.78 -1.12 0.04
CA ALA A 243 -20.60 -1.68 -1.29
C ALA A 243 -21.29 -3.05 -1.37
N LYS A 244 -21.07 -3.94 -0.39
CA LYS A 244 -21.67 -5.28 -0.42
C LYS A 244 -21.77 -5.90 0.96
N GLU A 245 -22.78 -6.75 1.14
CA GLU A 245 -22.94 -7.61 2.31
C GLU A 245 -22.80 -9.08 1.89
N TYR A 246 -22.11 -9.86 2.72
CA TYR A 246 -21.91 -11.30 2.55
C TYR A 246 -22.40 -12.02 3.80
N PRO A 247 -23.22 -13.08 3.67
CA PRO A 247 -23.45 -13.98 4.78
C PRO A 247 -22.15 -14.74 5.10
N ILE A 248 -21.86 -14.93 6.39
CA ILE A 248 -20.65 -15.62 6.85
C ILE A 248 -20.94 -16.59 7.99
N CYS A 249 -20.02 -17.53 8.19
CA CYS A 249 -19.92 -18.30 9.42
C CYS A 249 -18.78 -17.75 10.27
N SER A 250 -18.94 -17.77 11.59
CA SER A 250 -17.84 -17.53 12.54
C SER A 250 -17.32 -18.86 13.08
N GLY A 251 -16.07 -18.86 13.55
CA GLY A 251 -15.50 -20.02 14.20
C GLY A 251 -16.28 -20.40 15.46
N ALA A 252 -16.33 -21.69 15.78
CA ALA A 252 -17.03 -22.18 16.98
C ALA A 252 -16.44 -21.53 18.25
N GLY A 253 -17.30 -21.20 19.22
CA GLY A 253 -16.89 -20.52 20.46
C GLY A 253 -16.34 -19.12 20.21
N ASP A 254 -15.15 -18.83 20.74
CA ASP A 254 -14.46 -17.55 20.63
C ASP A 254 -13.23 -17.59 19.69
N ASN A 255 -13.22 -18.54 18.76
CA ASN A 255 -12.15 -18.67 17.77
C ASN A 255 -12.15 -17.56 16.68
N THR A 256 -13.16 -16.68 16.68
CA THR A 256 -13.16 -15.44 15.90
C THR A 256 -13.08 -14.26 16.87
N PRO A 257 -11.86 -13.74 17.16
CA PRO A 257 -11.68 -12.70 18.15
C PRO A 257 -12.33 -11.37 17.73
N VAL A 258 -12.80 -10.61 18.70
CA VAL A 258 -13.36 -9.26 18.51
C VAL A 258 -12.25 -8.22 18.61
N GLY A 259 -12.16 -7.31 17.65
CA GLY A 259 -11.16 -6.25 17.66
C GLY A 259 -11.01 -5.56 16.32
N HIS A 260 -9.95 -4.75 16.21
CA HIS A 260 -9.56 -4.09 14.98
C HIS A 260 -8.41 -4.87 14.32
N PHE A 261 -8.61 -5.24 13.06
CA PHE A 261 -7.65 -6.01 12.28
C PHE A 261 -7.35 -5.29 10.96
N HIS A 262 -6.19 -5.56 10.37
CA HIS A 262 -5.83 -5.11 9.04
C HIS A 262 -5.46 -6.32 8.18
N ILE A 263 -5.81 -6.27 6.89
CA ILE A 263 -5.44 -7.32 5.94
C ILE A 263 -3.95 -7.17 5.62
N GLN A 264 -3.14 -8.17 6.01
CA GLN A 264 -1.70 -8.16 5.76
C GLN A 264 -1.35 -8.79 4.40
N ASN A 265 -2.01 -9.91 4.07
CA ASN A 265 -1.68 -10.72 2.90
C ASN A 265 -2.95 -11.22 2.22
N LYS A 266 -2.84 -11.50 0.93
CA LYS A 266 -3.86 -12.18 0.13
C LYS A 266 -3.21 -13.38 -0.55
N ALA A 267 -3.83 -14.54 -0.44
CA ALA A 267 -3.43 -15.76 -1.11
C ALA A 267 -4.63 -16.38 -1.82
N VAL A 268 -4.36 -17.11 -2.90
CA VAL A 268 -5.36 -17.84 -3.67
C VAL A 268 -5.05 -19.32 -3.48
N TRP A 269 -6.01 -20.09 -2.97
CA TRP A 269 -5.82 -21.49 -2.56
C TRP A 269 -4.62 -21.70 -1.62
N PRO A 270 -4.54 -20.99 -0.47
CA PRO A 270 -3.47 -21.21 0.48
C PRO A 270 -3.65 -22.55 1.19
N SER A 271 -2.56 -23.33 1.29
CA SER A 271 -2.49 -24.40 2.29
C SER A 271 -2.63 -23.81 3.69
N TRP A 272 -3.29 -24.51 4.62
CA TRP A 272 -3.40 -24.07 6.02
C TRP A 272 -3.03 -25.20 6.98
N ARG A 273 -2.43 -24.87 8.13
CA ARG A 273 -2.22 -25.84 9.22
C ARG A 273 -3.32 -25.70 10.26
N ALA A 274 -4.12 -26.74 10.45
CA ALA A 274 -5.19 -26.75 11.43
C ALA A 274 -4.66 -26.58 12.86
N TYR A 275 -5.50 -26.13 13.79
CA TYR A 275 -5.07 -25.92 15.18
C TYR A 275 -4.63 -27.23 15.88
N TRP A 276 -5.04 -28.39 15.36
CA TRP A 276 -4.57 -29.73 15.81
C TRP A 276 -3.30 -30.23 15.08
N GLY A 277 -2.67 -29.39 14.26
CA GLY A 277 -1.36 -29.62 13.67
C GLY A 277 -1.35 -30.25 12.27
N GLU A 278 -2.48 -30.69 11.75
CA GLU A 278 -2.60 -31.25 10.40
C GLU A 278 -2.43 -30.18 9.31
N LEU A 279 -1.71 -30.50 8.24
CA LEU A 279 -1.58 -29.63 7.07
C LEU A 279 -2.70 -29.96 6.08
N ILE A 280 -3.50 -28.95 5.75
CA ILE A 280 -4.53 -29.00 4.73
C ILE A 280 -3.93 -28.33 3.48
N PRO A 281 -3.73 -29.08 2.39
CA PRO A 281 -3.12 -28.56 1.17
C PRO A 281 -3.97 -27.48 0.49
#